data_AF-A0A933GJ67-F1
#
_entry.id   AF-A0A933GJ67-F1
#
_cell.length_a   1.000
_cell.length_b   1.000
_cell.length_c   1.000
_cell.angle_alpha   90.00
_cell.angle_beta   90.00
_cell.angle_gamma   90.00
#
_symmetry.space_group_name_H-M   'P 1'
#
loop_
_entity.id
_entity.type
_entity.pdbx_description
1 polymer ?
#
loop_
_entity_poly.entity_id
_entity_poly.type
_entity_poly.pdbx_seq_one_letter_code
_entity_poly.pdbx_strand_id
1 'polypeptide(L)' 'MELFHAFGINIKNLYGATEMGIITIHRDGDIKFESVGKVLPDCEVKISEEGEIMARGPMIFAGYYKVEAEVFINSV' A
#
# COMPACT_ATOMS: atom_id res chain seq x y z
N MET A 1 8.45 13.19 11.40
CA MET A 1 8.72 13.28 9.96
C MET A 1 9.30 14.64 9.58
N GLU A 2 8.65 15.74 10.00
CA GLU A 2 9.06 17.11 9.65
C GLU A 2 10.51 17.46 10.01
N LEU A 3 11.00 17.04 11.18
CA LEU A 3 12.39 17.29 11.61
C LEU A 3 13.44 16.78 10.61
N PHE A 4 13.26 15.56 10.10
CA PHE A 4 14.21 14.97 9.16
C PHE A 4 14.18 15.67 7.80
N HIS A 5 12.99 16.05 7.36
CA HIS A 5 12.81 16.86 6.14
C HIS A 5 13.42 18.27 6.29
N ALA A 6 13.36 18.88 7.48
CA ALA A 6 14.03 20.15 7.76
C ALA A 6 15.57 20.06 7.66
N PHE A 7 16.14 18.87 7.91
CA PHE A 7 17.56 18.57 7.68
C PHE A 7 17.88 18.16 6.24
N GLY A 8 16.90 18.24 5.32
CA GLY A 8 17.08 17.83 3.92
C GLY A 8 17.06 16.32 3.70
N ILE A 9 16.68 15.52 4.71
CA ILE A 9 16.56 14.07 4.59
C ILE A 9 15.17 13.72 4.05
N ASN A 10 15.14 13.19 2.84
CA ASN A 10 13.91 12.80 2.16
C ASN A 10 13.38 11.45 2.68
N ILE A 11 12.65 11.47 3.80
CA ILE A 11 11.98 10.28 4.33
C ILE A 11 10.64 10.06 3.65
N LYS A 12 10.34 8.83 3.25
CA LYS A 12 9.09 8.42 2.60
C LYS A 12 8.32 7.46 3.50
N ASN A 13 7.03 7.72 3.71
CA ASN A 13 6.13 6.72 4.25
C ASN A 13 5.61 5.82 3.12
N LEU A 14 5.40 4.57 3.48
CA LEU A 14 4.78 3.57 2.62
C LEU A 14 3.79 2.75 3.44
N TYR A 15 2.80 2.17 2.78
CA TYR A 15 1.86 1.22 3.38
C TYR A 15 1.79 -0.05 2.54
N GLY A 16 1.69 -1.17 3.24
CA GLY A 16 1.72 -2.50 2.67
C GLY A 16 1.65 -3.57 3.76
N ALA A 17 1.56 -4.82 3.32
CA ALA A 17 1.55 -5.99 4.19
C ALA A 17 2.40 -7.09 3.53
N THR A 18 2.82 -8.10 4.29
CA THR A 18 3.61 -9.22 3.73
C THR A 18 2.88 -9.97 2.62
N GLU A 19 1.56 -10.00 2.69
CA GLU A 19 0.62 -10.63 1.76
C GLU A 19 0.38 -9.80 0.50
N MET A 20 0.70 -8.50 0.56
CA MET A 20 0.35 -7.52 -0.46
C MET A 20 1.56 -6.78 -1.03
N GLY A 21 2.76 -6.97 -0.47
CA GLY A 21 3.89 -6.10 -0.75
C GLY A 21 3.59 -4.63 -0.38
N ILE A 22 4.22 -3.70 -1.09
CA ILE A 22 3.97 -2.26 -0.95
C ILE A 22 2.78 -1.89 -1.84
N ILE A 23 1.81 -1.15 -1.30
CA ILE A 23 0.62 -0.68 -2.02
C ILE A 23 0.65 0.83 -2.25
N THR A 24 1.10 1.61 -1.26
CA THR A 24 1.24 3.06 -1.41
C THR A 24 2.63 3.52 -0.98
N ILE A 25 3.10 4.61 -1.59
CA ILE A 25 4.35 5.26 -1.22
C ILE A 25 4.30 6.76 -1.48
N HIS A 26 4.96 7.54 -0.63
CA HIS A 26 5.28 8.94 -0.93
C HIS A 26 6.20 9.06 -2.15
N ARG A 27 5.90 9.98 -3.07
CA ARG A 27 6.76 10.29 -4.21
C ARG A 27 7.66 11.47 -3.87
N ASP A 28 8.76 11.60 -4.61
CA ASP A 28 9.67 12.74 -4.42
C ASP A 28 8.94 14.06 -4.68
N GLY A 29 9.08 15.00 -3.74
CA GLY A 29 8.40 16.30 -3.80
C GLY A 29 6.88 16.25 -3.57
N ASP A 30 6.29 15.08 -3.31
CA ASP A 30 4.85 14.90 -3.08
C ASP A 30 4.63 14.13 -1.76
N ILE A 31 4.85 14.86 -0.66
CA ILE A 31 4.83 14.33 0.70
C ILE A 31 3.79 15.09 1.51
N LYS A 32 2.73 14.38 1.90
CA LYS A 32 1.82 14.80 2.96
C LYS A 32 2.13 13.99 4.20
N PHE A 33 2.64 14.63 5.26
CA PHE A 33 3.17 13.94 6.45
C PHE A 33 2.17 13.04 7.16
N GLU A 34 0.88 13.38 7.10
CA GLU A 34 -0.22 12.61 7.69
C GLU A 34 -0.76 11.51 6.77
N SER A 35 -0.01 11.12 5.73
CA SER A 35 -0.41 10.10 4.77
C SER A 35 0.69 9.06 4.55
N VAL A 36 0.31 8.00 3.86
CA VAL A 36 1.20 6.92 3.39
C VAL A 36 1.48 7.00 1.88
N GLY A 37 1.17 8.16 1.29
CA GLY A 37 1.40 8.46 -0.11
C GLY A 37 0.35 7.92 -1.06
N LYS A 38 0.75 7.74 -2.32
CA LYS A 38 -0.15 7.40 -3.43
C LYS A 38 -0.01 5.93 -3.77
N VAL A 39 -1.11 5.36 -4.27
CA VAL A 39 -1.17 4.00 -4.80
C VAL A 39 -0.09 3.83 -5.88
N LEU A 40 0.60 2.68 -5.85
CA LEU A 40 1.58 2.34 -6.88
C LEU A 40 0.91 2.14 -8.25
N PRO A 41 1.66 2.30 -9.36
CA PRO A 41 1.15 1.95 -10.68
C PRO A 41 0.71 0.49 -10.68
N ASP A 42 -0.36 0.20 -11.41
CA ASP A 42 -0.95 -1.13 -11.54
C ASP A 42 -1.52 -1.72 -10.23
N CYS A 43 -1.62 -0.90 -9.18
CA CYS A 43 -2.37 -1.22 -7.97
C CYS A 43 -3.70 -0.47 -7.94
N GLU A 44 -4.69 -1.08 -7.30
CA GLU A 44 -5.98 -0.48 -6.99
C GLU A 44 -6.27 -0.62 -5.49
N VAL A 45 -6.90 0.41 -4.92
CA VAL A 45 -7.34 0.43 -3.54
C VAL A 45 -8.79 0.90 -3.49
N LYS A 46 -9.63 0.17 -2.76
CA LYS A 46 -11.00 0.59 -2.41
C LYS A 46 -11.22 0.44 -0.90
N ILE A 47 -12.15 1.21 -0.37
CA ILE A 47 -12.66 1.01 0.99
C ILE A 47 -13.94 0.18 0.88
N SER A 48 -14.04 -0.91 1.65
CA SER A 48 -15.25 -1.74 1.69
C SER A 48 -16.40 -1.03 2.43
N GLU A 49 -17.61 -1.58 2.37
CA GLU A 49 -18.76 -1.02 3.11
C GLU A 49 -18.54 -1.09 4.63
N GLU A 50 -17.73 -2.04 5.10
CA GLU A 50 -17.32 -2.23 6.48
C GLU A 50 -16.15 -1.33 6.90
N GLY A 51 -15.58 -0.56 5.96
CA GLY A 51 -14.45 0.33 6.22
C GLY A 51 -13.08 -0.34 6.11
N GLU A 52 -12.98 -1.53 5.53
CA GLU A 52 -11.71 -2.21 5.31
C GLU A 52 -10.98 -1.70 4.06
N ILE A 53 -9.65 -1.68 4.11
CA ILE A 53 -8.82 -1.36 2.94
C ILE A 53 -8.66 -2.61 2.11
N MET A 54 -9.24 -2.61 0.91
CA MET A 54 -9.10 -3.67 -0.07
C MET A 54 -8.07 -3.23 -1.12
N ALA A 55 -7.06 -4.08 -1.35
CA ALA A 55 -6.00 -3.80 -2.32
C ALA A 55 -5.91 -4.91 -3.38
N ARG A 56 -5.63 -4.51 -4.62
CA ARG A 56 -5.37 -5.41 -5.75
C ARG A 56 -4.14 -4.94 -6.50
N GLY A 57 -3.35 -5.87 -7.02
CA GLY A 57 -2.20 -5.57 -7.88
C GLY A 57 -1.32 -6.79 -8.13
N PRO A 58 -0.27 -6.65 -8.95
CA PRO A 58 0.60 -7.76 -9.36
C PRO A 58 1.46 -8.34 -8.22
N MET A 59 1.58 -7.63 -7.10
CA MET A 59 2.35 -7.99 -5.92
C MET A 59 1.58 -8.81 -4.88
N ILE A 60 0.26 -8.98 -5.05
CA ILE A 60 -0.53 -9.79 -4.13
C ILE A 60 -0.02 -11.23 -4.17
N PHE A 61 0.29 -11.78 -3.00
CA PHE A 61 0.81 -13.14 -2.88
C PHE A 61 -0.18 -14.21 -3.34
N ALA A 62 0.30 -15.43 -3.55
CA ALA A 62 -0.54 -16.55 -4.02
C ALA A 62 -1.43 -17.18 -2.92
N GLY A 63 -1.33 -16.69 -1.67
CA GLY A 63 -2.02 -17.25 -0.51
C GLY A 63 -1.06 -17.92 0.48
N TYR A 64 -1.62 -18.37 1.61
CA TYR A 64 -0.85 -19.03 2.66
C TYR A 64 -0.64 -20.51 2.38
N TYR A 65 0.53 -21.03 2.75
CA TYR A 65 0.84 -22.44 2.59
C TYR A 65 -0.12 -23.34 3.38
N LYS A 66 -0.61 -24.41 2.74
CA LYS A 66 -1.56 -25.39 3.29
C LYS A 66 -2.91 -24.80 3.75
N VAL A 67 -3.24 -23.59 3.30
CA VAL A 67 -4.57 -23.02 3.49
C VAL A 67 -5.23 -22.94 2.12
N GLU A 68 -6.30 -23.69 1.92
CA GLU A 68 -7.20 -23.45 0.79
C GLU A 68 -8.04 -22.23 1.11
N ALA A 69 -7.59 -21.08 0.63
CA ALA A 69 -8.33 -19.83 0.70
C ALA A 69 -8.36 -19.20 -0.69
N GLU A 70 -9.51 -18.65 -1.06
CA GLU A 70 -9.64 -17.88 -2.28
C GLU A 70 -8.90 -16.55 -2.09
N VAL A 71 -7.77 -16.39 -2.80
CA VAL A 71 -7.18 -15.08 -2.98
C VAL A 71 -7.95 -14.42 -4.10
N PHE A 72 -8.72 -13.39 -3.76
CA PHE A 72 -9.52 -12.62 -4.71
C PHE A 72 -8.62 -11.75 -5.61
N ILE A 73 -7.91 -12.39 -6.54
CA ILE A 73 -7.03 -11.70 -7.50
C ILE A 73 -7.87 -10.97 -8.57
N ASN A 74 -9.13 -11.41 -8.79
CA ASN A 74 -9.93 -11.00 -9.96
C ASN A 74 -11.28 -10.32 -9.66
N SER A 75 -11.66 -10.00 -8.41
CA SER A 75 -12.97 -9.40 -8.11
C SER A 75 -12.90 -7.96 -7.60
N VAL A 76 -12.92 -7.01 -8.54
CA VAL A 76 -13.70 -5.77 -8.46
C VAL A 76 -14.44 -5.60 -9.77
#